data_AF-A0A6H3SBX3-F1
#
_entry.id   AF-A0A6H3SBX3-F1
#
_cell.length_a   1.000
_cell.length_b   1.000
_cell.length_c   1.000
_cell.angle_alpha   90.00
_cell.angle_beta   90.00
_cell.angle_gamma   90.00
#
_symmetry.space_group_name_H-M   'P 1'
#
loop_
_entity.id
_entity.type
_entity.pdbx_description
1 polymer ?
#
loop_
_entity_poly.entity_id
_entity_poly.type
_entity_poly.pdbx_seq_one_letter_code
_entity_poly.pdbx_strand_id
1 'polypeptide(L)'
;MKKKRGLLFLIPFVLGVFLYMFVDMLKAGSEFHGIMLDVKILIPWISAICLLSGFVGIVLTFNFLKKSRKFHSLYQEEMDDDLNETYYVQMYRNLEFGTITSSITSVAILLALVISGSEVIVLDVSHITFSLSFLELVLLLQSQKYLSKTIAIVRQFDLALFSTPKDVLNYINSYDEGERQANLEQSFRILFQLNNYVLPGLYIFLFIISFLTGEIQLLAFLLVGAIHIYINVMQLPMVKRYFK
;
A
#
# COMPACT_ATOMS: atom_id res chain seq x y z
N MET A 1 9.10 -22.51 -23.47
CA MET A 1 7.73 -22.15 -23.03
C MET A 1 7.13 -23.11 -21.97
N LYS A 2 7.88 -23.57 -20.94
CA LYS A 2 7.34 -24.49 -19.89
C LYS A 2 7.20 -23.90 -18.48
N LYS A 3 7.73 -22.69 -18.19
CA LYS A 3 7.70 -22.07 -16.84
C LYS A 3 6.44 -21.26 -16.47
N LYS A 4 5.55 -20.94 -17.43
CA LYS A 4 4.36 -20.10 -17.18
C LYS A 4 3.13 -20.86 -16.64
N ARG A 5 3.13 -22.19 -16.66
CA ARG A 5 1.95 -22.99 -16.24
C ARG A 5 1.84 -23.17 -14.71
N GLY A 6 2.96 -23.23 -13.97
CA GLY A 6 2.91 -23.42 -12.51
C GLY A 6 2.26 -22.25 -11.75
N LEU A 7 2.56 -21.00 -12.13
CA LEU A 7 1.99 -19.80 -11.50
C LEU A 7 0.48 -19.66 -11.76
N LEU A 8 0.01 -20.14 -12.92
CA LEU A 8 -1.40 -20.08 -13.30
C LEU A 8 -2.27 -21.11 -12.56
N PHE A 9 -1.68 -22.21 -12.08
CA PHE A 9 -2.34 -23.20 -11.22
C PHE A 9 -2.37 -22.79 -9.74
N LEU A 10 -1.47 -21.90 -9.31
CA LEU A 10 -1.41 -21.40 -7.94
C LEU A 10 -2.53 -20.39 -7.63
N ILE A 11 -2.92 -19.59 -8.62
CA ILE A 11 -3.98 -18.59 -8.50
C ILE A 11 -5.33 -19.19 -8.09
N PRO A 12 -5.90 -20.22 -8.77
CA PRO A 12 -7.18 -20.80 -8.36
C PRO A 12 -7.11 -21.54 -7.03
N PHE A 13 -5.95 -22.09 -6.65
CA PHE A 13 -5.75 -22.71 -5.34
C PHE A 13 -5.77 -21.66 -4.22
N VAL A 14 -5.02 -20.57 -4.38
CA VAL A 14 -5.00 -19.44 -3.44
C VAL A 14 -6.40 -18.83 -3.32
N LEU A 15 -7.09 -18.60 -4.43
CA LEU A 15 -8.49 -18.13 -4.45
C LEU A 15 -9.44 -19.09 -3.71
N GLY A 16 -9.26 -20.40 -3.86
CA GLY A 16 -10.07 -21.41 -3.15
C GLY A 16 -9.88 -21.36 -1.64
N VAL A 17 -8.63 -21.21 -1.17
CA VAL A 17 -8.31 -21.05 0.25
C VAL A 17 -8.86 -19.73 0.79
N PHE A 18 -8.76 -18.65 0.03
CA PHE A 18 -9.34 -17.35 0.39
C PHE A 18 -10.87 -17.39 0.51
N LEU A 19 -11.56 -18.02 -0.43
CA LEU A 19 -13.02 -18.15 -0.39
C LEU A 19 -13.49 -19.03 0.76
N TYR A 20 -12.74 -20.10 1.08
CA TYR A 20 -13.04 -20.94 2.24
C TYR A 20 -12.95 -20.17 3.55
N MET A 21 -11.87 -19.42 3.77
CA MET A 21 -11.72 -18.57 4.97
C MET A 21 -12.81 -17.48 5.04
N PHE A 22 -13.22 -16.92 3.90
CA PHE A 22 -14.27 -15.90 3.84
C PHE A 22 -15.67 -16.47 4.15
N VAL A 23 -15.97 -17.70 3.73
CA VAL A 23 -17.24 -18.38 4.06
C VAL A 23 -17.28 -18.79 5.53
N ASP A 24 -16.17 -19.27 6.08
CA ASP A 24 -16.05 -19.62 7.50
C ASP A 24 -16.19 -18.38 8.40
N MET A 25 -15.64 -17.24 7.96
CA MET A 25 -15.82 -15.92 8.58
C MET A 25 -17.29 -15.47 8.65
N LEU A 26 -18.05 -15.58 7.55
CA LEU A 26 -19.47 -15.21 7.55
C LEU A 26 -20.31 -16.09 8.50
N LYS A 27 -19.90 -17.36 8.64
CA LYS A 27 -20.56 -18.31 9.54
C LYS A 27 -20.31 -17.96 11.01
N ALA A 28 -19.06 -17.65 11.38
CA ALA A 28 -18.69 -17.25 12.74
C ALA A 28 -19.33 -15.92 13.18
N GLY A 29 -19.53 -14.97 12.26
CA GLY A 29 -20.21 -13.71 12.55
C GLY A 29 -21.71 -13.84 12.84
N SER A 30 -22.35 -14.91 12.34
CA SER A 30 -23.78 -15.16 12.56
C SER A 30 -24.12 -15.71 13.94
N GLU A 31 -23.10 -16.17 14.70
CA GLU A 31 -23.28 -16.79 16.02
C GLU A 31 -23.03 -15.80 17.18
N PHE A 32 -22.57 -14.56 16.89
CA PHE A 32 -22.18 -13.59 17.91
C PHE A 32 -23.37 -12.76 18.46
N HIS A 33 -23.66 -12.88 19.76
CA HIS A 33 -24.80 -12.23 20.44
C HIS A 33 -24.39 -11.20 21.53
N GLY A 34 -23.21 -10.57 21.42
CA GLY A 34 -22.70 -9.60 22.39
C GLY A 34 -22.31 -8.25 21.79
N ILE A 35 -22.49 -7.16 22.56
CA ILE A 35 -22.14 -5.76 22.17
C ILE A 35 -20.64 -5.46 22.41
N MET A 36 -19.90 -6.30 23.13
CA MET A 36 -18.45 -6.13 23.33
C MET A 36 -17.65 -6.63 22.13
N LEU A 37 -16.81 -5.76 21.58
CA LEU A 37 -15.81 -6.07 20.54
C LEU A 37 -14.73 -7.01 21.11
N ASP A 38 -14.91 -8.33 20.97
CA ASP A 38 -13.88 -9.30 21.36
C ASP A 38 -12.70 -9.26 20.37
N VAL A 39 -11.54 -8.86 20.89
CA VAL A 39 -10.27 -8.76 20.17
C VAL A 39 -9.87 -10.10 19.54
N LYS A 40 -10.23 -11.24 20.17
CA LYS A 40 -9.91 -12.58 19.64
C LYS A 40 -10.65 -12.91 18.34
N ILE A 41 -11.78 -12.26 18.09
CA ILE A 41 -12.57 -12.45 16.86
C ILE A 41 -12.19 -11.41 15.83
N LEU A 42 -11.96 -10.16 16.25
CA LEU A 42 -11.60 -9.09 15.33
C LEU A 42 -10.23 -9.27 14.70
N ILE A 43 -9.24 -9.76 15.44
CA ILE A 43 -7.87 -9.92 14.93
C ILE A 43 -7.83 -10.81 13.68
N PRO A 44 -8.35 -12.06 13.69
CA PRO A 44 -8.38 -12.90 12.50
C PRO A 44 -9.17 -12.29 11.33
N TRP A 45 -10.24 -11.54 11.62
CA TRP A 45 -11.04 -10.87 10.58
C TRP A 45 -10.28 -9.75 9.89
N ILE A 46 -9.61 -8.89 10.65
CA ILE A 46 -8.78 -7.80 10.12
C ILE A 46 -7.64 -8.40 9.30
N SER A 47 -6.98 -9.44 9.81
CA SER A 47 -5.92 -10.18 9.13
C SER A 47 -6.36 -10.73 7.77
N ALA A 48 -7.53 -11.39 7.72
CA ALA A 48 -8.09 -11.93 6.48
C ALA A 48 -8.46 -10.85 5.46
N ILE A 49 -9.04 -9.73 5.90
CA ILE A 49 -9.36 -8.58 5.04
C ILE A 49 -8.08 -7.97 4.47
N CYS A 50 -7.06 -7.77 5.31
CA CYS A 50 -5.76 -7.24 4.87
C CYS A 50 -5.12 -8.17 3.82
N LEU A 51 -5.11 -9.47 4.05
CA LEU A 51 -4.65 -10.48 3.08
C LEU A 51 -5.39 -10.38 1.75
N LEU A 52 -6.73 -10.42 1.77
CA LEU A 52 -7.52 -10.37 0.55
C LEU A 52 -7.28 -9.07 -0.23
N SER A 53 -7.19 -7.94 0.48
CA SER A 53 -6.87 -6.66 -0.13
C SER A 53 -5.45 -6.63 -0.72
N GLY A 54 -4.49 -7.29 -0.07
CA GLY A 54 -3.12 -7.48 -0.56
C GLY A 54 -3.09 -8.27 -1.87
N PHE A 55 -3.76 -9.41 -1.92
CA PHE A 55 -3.87 -10.22 -3.13
C PHE A 55 -4.48 -9.45 -4.31
N VAL A 56 -5.64 -8.80 -4.08
CA VAL A 56 -6.32 -7.99 -5.10
C VAL A 56 -5.42 -6.84 -5.56
N GLY A 57 -4.76 -6.17 -4.62
CA GLY A 57 -3.83 -5.08 -4.88
C GLY A 57 -2.65 -5.49 -5.76
N ILE A 58 -2.08 -6.69 -5.56
CA ILE A 58 -1.02 -7.25 -6.42
C ILE A 58 -1.54 -7.40 -7.85
N VAL A 59 -2.71 -8.00 -8.05
CA VAL A 59 -3.29 -8.24 -9.37
C VAL A 59 -3.54 -6.92 -10.11
N LEU A 60 -4.12 -5.94 -9.42
CA LEU A 60 -4.37 -4.60 -9.96
C LEU A 60 -3.06 -3.88 -10.33
N THR A 61 -2.05 -3.94 -9.46
CA THR A 61 -0.72 -3.38 -9.72
C THR A 61 -0.13 -3.94 -11.01
N PHE A 62 -0.11 -5.27 -11.18
CA PHE A 62 0.38 -5.90 -12.40
C PHE A 62 -0.42 -5.48 -13.65
N ASN A 63 -1.75 -5.36 -13.52
CA ASN A 63 -2.61 -4.96 -14.63
C ASN A 63 -2.27 -3.54 -15.13
N PHE A 64 -2.18 -2.58 -14.20
CA PHE A 64 -1.83 -1.20 -14.52
C PHE A 64 -0.43 -1.10 -15.13
N LEU A 65 0.56 -1.78 -14.56
CA LEU A 65 1.94 -1.76 -15.08
C LEU A 65 2.05 -2.42 -16.45
N LYS A 66 1.34 -3.51 -16.70
CA LYS A 66 1.28 -4.14 -18.02
C LYS A 66 0.64 -3.21 -19.05
N LYS A 67 -0.43 -2.50 -18.67
CA LYS A 67 -1.11 -1.51 -19.52
C LYS A 67 -0.18 -0.33 -19.82
N SER A 68 0.54 0.18 -18.82
CA SER A 68 1.57 1.22 -19.00
C SER A 68 2.63 0.81 -20.02
N ARG A 69 3.22 -0.38 -19.89
CA ARG A 69 4.21 -0.90 -20.86
C ARG A 69 3.65 -1.08 -22.27
N LYS A 70 2.38 -1.52 -22.39
CA LYS A 70 1.71 -1.65 -23.68
C LYS A 70 1.57 -0.30 -24.37
N PHE A 71 1.18 0.74 -23.63
CA PHE A 71 1.10 2.09 -24.19
C PHE A 71 2.47 2.67 -24.50
N HIS A 72 3.50 2.33 -23.73
CA HIS A 72 4.88 2.71 -24.05
C HIS A 72 5.34 2.15 -25.40
N SER A 73 5.06 0.87 -25.70
CA SER A 73 5.39 0.30 -27.02
C SER A 73 4.59 0.94 -28.15
N LEU A 74 3.29 1.20 -27.94
CA LEU A 74 2.46 1.87 -28.95
C LEU A 74 2.93 3.30 -29.22
N TYR A 75 3.28 4.04 -28.17
CA TYR A 75 3.85 5.38 -28.26
C TYR A 75 5.16 5.41 -29.08
N GLN A 76 5.98 4.35 -29.04
CA GLN A 76 7.22 4.29 -29.81
C GLN A 76 7.01 3.97 -31.31
N GLU A 77 5.91 3.29 -31.65
CA GLU A 77 5.63 2.82 -33.02
C GLU A 77 4.73 3.80 -33.79
N GLU A 78 3.96 4.63 -33.10
CA GLU A 78 2.93 5.50 -33.69
C GLU A 78 3.51 6.84 -34.18
N MET A 79 3.22 7.18 -35.44
CA MET A 79 3.66 8.44 -36.06
C MET A 79 2.55 9.49 -36.16
N ASP A 80 1.31 9.12 -35.85
CA ASP A 80 0.18 10.05 -35.77
C ASP A 80 0.25 10.84 -34.45
N ASP A 81 0.38 12.17 -34.54
CA ASP A 81 0.63 13.04 -33.37
C ASP A 81 -0.53 13.00 -32.34
N ASP A 82 -1.79 12.96 -32.78
CA ASP A 82 -2.97 12.97 -31.89
C ASP A 82 -3.09 11.63 -31.13
N LEU A 83 -2.84 10.52 -31.83
CA LEU A 83 -2.86 9.19 -31.25
C LEU A 83 -1.66 8.99 -30.28
N ASN A 84 -0.52 9.55 -30.65
CA ASN A 84 0.71 9.54 -29.87
C ASN A 84 0.53 10.24 -28.52
N GLU A 85 -0.05 11.45 -28.50
CA GLU A 85 -0.34 12.18 -27.25
C GLU A 85 -1.28 11.38 -26.33
N THR A 86 -2.31 10.76 -26.91
CA THR A 86 -3.24 9.92 -26.15
C THR A 86 -2.52 8.73 -25.49
N TYR A 87 -1.59 8.09 -26.20
CA TYR A 87 -0.79 6.99 -25.64
C TYR A 87 0.20 7.45 -24.58
N TYR A 88 0.81 8.62 -24.76
CA TYR A 88 1.66 9.26 -23.75
C TYR A 88 0.91 9.44 -22.41
N VAL A 89 -0.28 10.04 -22.46
CA VAL A 89 -1.10 10.27 -21.26
C VAL A 89 -1.52 8.95 -20.61
N GLN A 90 -1.94 7.96 -21.41
CA GLN A 90 -2.34 6.66 -20.87
C GLN A 90 -1.16 5.88 -20.29
N MET A 91 0.02 5.96 -20.90
CA MET A 91 1.23 5.31 -20.41
C MET A 91 1.58 5.78 -18.99
N TYR A 92 1.67 7.10 -18.78
CA TYR A 92 2.00 7.67 -17.48
C TYR A 92 0.88 7.52 -16.45
N ARG A 93 -0.38 7.73 -16.84
CA ARG A 93 -1.51 7.54 -15.93
C ARG A 93 -1.57 6.11 -15.37
N ASN A 94 -1.36 5.11 -16.21
CA ASN A 94 -1.32 3.72 -15.74
C ASN A 94 -0.07 3.42 -14.91
N LEU A 95 1.06 4.09 -15.16
CA LEU A 95 2.25 3.97 -14.31
C LEU A 95 1.99 4.54 -12.91
N GLU A 96 1.41 5.73 -12.81
CA GLU A 96 1.09 6.37 -11.54
C GLU A 96 0.04 5.57 -10.75
N PHE A 97 -1.04 5.10 -11.40
CA PHE A 97 -1.99 4.19 -10.74
C PHE A 97 -1.37 2.88 -10.29
N GLY A 98 -0.46 2.31 -11.09
CA GLY A 98 0.31 1.13 -10.69
C GLY A 98 1.16 1.39 -9.45
N THR A 99 1.83 2.55 -9.39
CA THR A 99 2.67 2.97 -8.25
C THR A 99 1.84 3.15 -6.98
N ILE A 100 0.73 3.91 -7.05
CA ILE A 100 -0.16 4.15 -5.91
C ILE A 100 -0.76 2.83 -5.41
N THR A 101 -1.26 1.99 -6.32
CA THR A 101 -1.84 0.69 -5.96
C THR A 101 -0.79 -0.18 -5.30
N SER A 102 0.45 -0.18 -5.80
CA SER A 102 1.56 -0.92 -5.23
C SER A 102 1.91 -0.46 -3.81
N SER A 103 1.90 0.85 -3.53
CA SER A 103 2.10 1.40 -2.19
C SER A 103 1.00 0.96 -1.22
N ILE A 104 -0.28 1.07 -1.61
CA ILE A 104 -1.41 0.63 -0.78
C ILE A 104 -1.31 -0.88 -0.50
N THR A 105 -1.05 -1.67 -1.53
CA THR A 105 -0.86 -3.13 -1.44
C THR A 105 0.26 -3.49 -0.47
N SER A 106 1.36 -2.72 -0.50
CA SER A 106 2.51 -2.97 0.37
C SER A 106 2.15 -2.78 1.84
N VAL A 107 1.38 -1.74 2.16
CA VAL A 107 0.88 -1.50 3.52
C VAL A 107 -0.05 -2.64 3.96
N ALA A 108 -0.99 -3.05 3.10
CA ALA A 108 -1.94 -4.12 3.41
C ALA A 108 -1.25 -5.46 3.73
N ILE A 109 -0.27 -5.86 2.91
CA ILE A 109 0.46 -7.12 3.08
C ILE A 109 1.36 -7.08 4.32
N LEU A 110 2.05 -5.96 4.56
CA LEU A 110 2.87 -5.81 5.76
C LEU A 110 2.01 -5.83 7.04
N LEU A 111 0.84 -5.20 7.00
CA LEU A 111 -0.11 -5.24 8.10
C LEU A 111 -0.64 -6.65 8.35
N ALA A 112 -1.04 -7.37 7.29
CA ALA A 112 -1.45 -8.77 7.37
C ALA A 112 -0.36 -9.66 7.98
N LEU A 113 0.90 -9.46 7.58
CA LEU A 113 2.04 -10.22 8.11
C LEU A 113 2.27 -9.97 9.61
N VAL A 114 2.20 -8.72 10.05
CA VAL A 114 2.38 -8.36 11.47
C VAL A 114 1.23 -8.92 12.31
N ILE A 115 -0.01 -8.77 11.85
CA ILE A 115 -1.19 -9.26 12.57
C ILE A 115 -1.17 -10.78 12.65
N SER A 116 -0.99 -11.48 11.53
CA SER A 116 -0.91 -12.95 11.52
C SER A 116 0.29 -13.49 12.30
N GLY A 117 1.42 -12.79 12.31
CA GLY A 117 2.56 -13.13 13.18
C GLY A 117 2.20 -13.04 14.67
N SER A 118 1.43 -12.02 15.05
CA SER A 118 0.92 -11.90 16.42
C SER A 118 -0.10 -12.98 16.78
N GLU A 119 -0.96 -13.40 15.83
CA GLU A 119 -1.90 -14.53 16.03
C GLU A 119 -1.17 -15.83 16.35
N VAL A 120 -0.10 -16.15 15.63
CA VAL A 120 0.69 -17.36 15.87
C VAL A 120 1.36 -17.32 17.25
N ILE A 121 1.89 -16.17 17.67
CA ILE A 121 2.61 -16.03 18.95
C ILE A 121 1.65 -16.01 20.14
N VAL A 122 0.50 -15.34 20.02
CA VAL A 122 -0.40 -15.02 21.14
C VAL A 122 -1.59 -15.98 21.23
N LEU A 123 -2.13 -16.41 20.09
CA LEU A 123 -3.38 -17.17 20.03
C LEU A 123 -3.18 -18.65 19.68
N ASP A 124 -2.04 -19.03 19.06
CA ASP A 124 -1.74 -20.41 18.59
C ASP A 124 -2.82 -20.99 17.65
N VAL A 125 -3.58 -20.13 16.95
CA VAL A 125 -4.75 -20.55 16.15
C VAL A 125 -4.44 -20.75 14.66
N SER A 126 -3.55 -19.96 14.03
CA SER A 126 -3.55 -19.81 12.56
C SER A 126 -2.19 -19.80 11.86
N HIS A 127 -1.47 -20.93 11.84
CA HIS A 127 -0.25 -21.08 11.02
C HIS A 127 -0.47 -20.86 9.51
N ILE A 128 -1.69 -21.06 9.01
CA ILE A 128 -2.06 -20.90 7.60
C ILE A 128 -2.07 -19.43 7.19
N THR A 129 -2.71 -18.55 7.97
CA THR A 129 -2.81 -17.10 7.71
C THR A 129 -1.43 -16.46 7.67
N PHE A 130 -0.54 -16.87 8.58
CA PHE A 130 0.86 -16.44 8.57
C PHE A 130 1.61 -16.91 7.33
N SER A 131 1.45 -18.19 6.96
CA SER A 131 2.10 -18.76 5.77
C SER A 131 1.63 -18.08 4.47
N LEU A 132 0.35 -17.73 4.37
CA LEU A 132 -0.22 -16.98 3.25
C LEU A 132 0.30 -15.53 3.22
N SER A 133 0.38 -14.87 4.36
CA SER A 133 0.94 -13.51 4.47
C SER A 133 2.40 -13.48 4.02
N PHE A 134 3.18 -14.51 4.38
CA PHE A 134 4.56 -14.65 3.94
C PHE A 134 4.66 -14.89 2.42
N LEU A 135 3.77 -15.71 1.86
CA LEU A 135 3.71 -15.92 0.40
C LEU A 135 3.39 -14.60 -0.32
N GLU A 136 2.45 -13.81 0.19
CA GLU A 136 2.12 -12.49 -0.35
C GLU A 136 3.28 -11.51 -0.24
N LEU A 137 4.06 -11.54 0.83
CA LEU A 137 5.28 -10.74 0.93
C LEU A 137 6.27 -11.07 -0.20
N VAL A 138 6.45 -12.35 -0.52
CA VAL A 138 7.32 -12.76 -1.65
C VAL A 138 6.77 -12.24 -2.98
N LEU A 139 5.45 -12.32 -3.18
CA LEU A 139 4.79 -11.78 -4.38
C LEU A 139 4.88 -10.25 -4.45
N LEU A 140 4.82 -9.56 -3.31
CA LEU A 140 4.99 -8.12 -3.19
C LEU A 140 6.37 -7.71 -3.67
N LEU A 141 7.44 -8.36 -3.19
CA LEU A 141 8.81 -8.07 -3.63
C LEU A 141 8.98 -8.25 -5.15
N GLN A 142 8.33 -9.29 -5.71
CA GLN A 142 8.32 -9.50 -7.16
C GLN A 142 7.53 -8.42 -7.91
N SER A 143 6.41 -7.96 -7.34
CA SER A 143 5.61 -6.85 -7.87
C SER A 143 6.40 -5.54 -7.85
N GLN A 144 7.07 -5.23 -6.74
CA GLN A 144 7.94 -4.06 -6.61
C GLN A 144 9.08 -4.08 -7.64
N LYS A 145 9.69 -5.25 -7.88
CA LYS A 145 10.73 -5.39 -8.91
C LYS A 145 10.19 -5.14 -10.31
N TYR A 146 8.94 -5.54 -10.56
CA TYR A 146 8.28 -5.26 -11.82
C TYR A 146 7.94 -3.77 -11.98
N LEU A 147 7.53 -3.10 -10.89
CA LEU A 147 7.32 -1.65 -10.83
C LEU A 147 8.60 -0.88 -11.16
N SER A 148 9.69 -1.10 -10.42
CA SER A 148 10.98 -0.44 -10.69
C SER A 148 11.44 -0.63 -12.14
N LYS A 149 11.32 -1.85 -12.69
CA LYS A 149 11.62 -2.09 -14.11
C LYS A 149 10.71 -1.33 -15.07
N THR A 150 9.44 -1.14 -14.70
CA THR A 150 8.51 -0.38 -15.54
C THR A 150 8.85 1.10 -15.51
N ILE A 151 9.18 1.64 -14.33
CA ILE A 151 9.68 3.01 -14.19
C ILE A 151 10.94 3.20 -15.03
N ALA A 152 11.91 2.29 -14.96
CA ALA A 152 13.13 2.35 -15.77
C ALA A 152 12.86 2.37 -17.28
N ILE A 153 11.88 1.62 -17.76
CA ILE A 153 11.51 1.61 -19.19
C ILE A 153 10.75 2.87 -19.59
N VAL A 154 9.73 3.23 -18.83
CA VAL A 154 8.77 4.28 -19.19
C VAL A 154 9.34 5.68 -18.93
N ARG A 155 9.98 5.88 -17.77
CA ARG A 155 10.54 7.16 -17.32
C ARG A 155 12.03 7.29 -17.59
N GLN A 156 12.70 6.24 -18.09
CA GLN A 156 14.15 6.22 -18.30
C GLN A 156 14.94 6.53 -17.02
N PHE A 157 14.40 6.16 -15.86
CA PHE A 157 14.99 6.39 -14.54
C PHE A 157 15.09 5.09 -13.75
N ASP A 158 16.30 4.72 -13.31
CA ASP A 158 16.51 3.51 -12.52
C ASP A 158 16.26 3.77 -11.04
N LEU A 159 15.01 3.55 -10.61
CA LEU A 159 14.61 3.68 -9.21
C LEU A 159 14.83 2.38 -8.46
N ALA A 160 15.75 2.41 -7.50
CA ALA A 160 16.05 1.27 -6.65
C ALA A 160 14.83 0.81 -5.84
N LEU A 161 14.74 -0.51 -5.59
CA LEU A 161 13.67 -1.09 -4.77
C LEU A 161 13.61 -0.51 -3.35
N PHE A 162 14.78 -0.23 -2.77
CA PHE A 162 14.92 0.38 -1.44
C PHE A 162 15.47 1.80 -1.60
N SER A 163 14.68 2.67 -2.23
CA SER A 163 15.07 4.06 -2.51
C SER A 163 15.10 4.90 -1.24
N THR A 164 16.13 5.74 -1.10
CA THR A 164 16.18 6.75 -0.06
C THR A 164 15.32 7.96 -0.42
N PRO A 165 14.97 8.84 0.53
CA PRO A 165 14.27 10.09 0.21
C PRO A 165 14.99 10.93 -0.85
N LYS A 166 16.32 10.87 -0.90
CA LYS A 166 17.11 11.56 -1.92
C LYS A 166 16.92 10.96 -3.32
N ASP A 167 16.85 9.63 -3.42
CA ASP A 167 16.65 8.94 -4.70
C ASP A 167 15.25 9.22 -5.25
N VAL A 168 14.24 9.19 -4.38
CA VAL A 168 12.85 9.56 -4.75
C VAL A 168 12.77 11.03 -5.15
N LEU A 169 13.48 11.93 -4.47
CA LEU A 169 13.53 13.34 -4.87
C LEU A 169 14.19 13.52 -6.24
N ASN A 170 15.27 12.79 -6.54
CA ASN A 170 15.90 12.81 -7.85
C ASN A 170 14.95 12.31 -8.95
N TYR A 171 14.15 11.28 -8.65
CA TYR A 171 13.12 10.78 -9.55
C TYR A 171 12.02 11.82 -9.82
N ILE A 172 11.51 12.48 -8.78
CA ILE A 172 10.52 13.56 -8.94
C ILE A 172 11.12 14.75 -9.71
N ASN A 173 12.41 15.05 -9.51
CA ASN A 173 13.10 16.12 -10.24
C ASN A 173 13.33 15.80 -11.73
N SER A 174 13.20 14.54 -12.16
CA SER A 174 13.26 14.19 -13.59
C SER A 174 11.93 14.36 -14.30
N TYR A 175 10.86 14.71 -13.58
CA TYR A 175 9.55 14.99 -14.18
C TYR A 175 9.56 16.33 -14.91
N ASP A 176 8.59 16.53 -15.80
CA ASP A 176 8.36 17.85 -16.36
C ASP A 176 7.92 18.84 -15.26
N GLU A 177 8.03 20.14 -15.55
CA GLU A 177 7.76 21.19 -14.56
C GLU A 177 6.32 21.15 -14.03
N GLY A 178 5.35 20.86 -14.90
CA GLY A 178 3.94 20.83 -14.53
C GLY A 178 3.61 19.64 -13.63
N GLU A 179 4.09 18.45 -13.98
CA GLU A 179 3.94 17.23 -13.19
C GLU A 179 4.64 17.36 -11.83
N ARG A 180 5.85 17.94 -11.81
CA ARG A 180 6.59 18.21 -10.57
C ARG A 180 5.82 19.17 -9.67
N GLN A 181 5.31 20.27 -10.22
CA GLN A 181 4.54 21.25 -9.45
C GLN A 181 3.26 20.63 -8.88
N ALA A 182 2.53 19.85 -9.69
CA ALA A 182 1.33 19.14 -9.23
C ALA A 182 1.66 18.14 -8.10
N ASN A 183 2.77 17.41 -8.23
CA ASN A 183 3.23 16.46 -7.20
C ASN A 183 3.58 17.18 -5.89
N LEU A 184 4.32 18.29 -5.95
CA LEU A 184 4.70 19.08 -4.78
C LEU A 184 3.47 19.70 -4.09
N GLU A 185 2.54 20.25 -4.87
CA GLU A 185 1.30 20.81 -4.34
C GLU A 185 0.46 19.73 -3.63
N GLN A 186 0.28 18.58 -4.28
CA GLN A 186 -0.49 17.49 -3.70
C GLN A 186 0.19 16.91 -2.46
N SER A 187 1.52 16.75 -2.48
CA SER A 187 2.30 16.32 -1.32
C SER A 187 2.17 17.29 -0.14
N PHE A 188 2.19 18.59 -0.41
CA PHE A 188 1.94 19.61 0.62
C PHE A 188 0.52 19.51 1.18
N ARG A 189 -0.50 19.38 0.33
CA ARG A 189 -1.91 19.21 0.76
C ARG A 189 -2.07 17.99 1.67
N ILE A 190 -1.50 16.85 1.28
CA ILE A 190 -1.52 15.62 2.09
C ILE A 190 -0.83 15.83 3.43
N LEU A 191 0.38 16.41 3.45
CA LEU A 191 1.12 16.67 4.67
C LEU A 191 0.36 17.61 5.61
N PHE A 192 -0.23 18.68 5.05
CA PHE A 192 -1.04 19.63 5.81
C PHE A 192 -2.30 18.97 6.39
N GLN A 193 -2.99 18.15 5.60
CA GLN A 193 -4.16 17.40 6.05
C GLN A 193 -3.80 16.40 7.15
N LEU A 194 -2.70 15.67 6.97
CA LEU A 194 -2.20 14.72 7.95
C LEU A 194 -1.93 15.40 9.30
N ASN A 195 -1.17 16.50 9.29
CA ASN A 195 -0.77 17.20 10.50
C ASN A 195 -1.95 17.88 11.21
N ASN A 196 -2.81 18.60 10.48
CA ASN A 196 -3.81 19.47 11.08
C ASN A 196 -5.20 18.84 11.26
N TYR A 197 -5.50 17.74 10.57
CA TYR A 197 -6.82 17.10 10.65
C TYR A 197 -6.72 15.62 11.04
N VAL A 198 -5.89 14.84 10.36
CA VAL A 198 -5.85 13.38 10.58
C VAL A 198 -5.25 13.04 11.94
N LEU A 199 -4.07 13.57 12.30
CA LEU A 199 -3.44 13.30 13.59
C LEU A 199 -4.31 13.79 14.78
N PRO A 200 -4.88 15.02 14.75
CA PRO A 200 -5.89 15.45 15.71
C PRO A 200 -7.11 14.52 15.81
N GLY A 201 -7.65 14.10 14.66
CA GLY A 201 -8.77 13.16 14.60
C GLY A 201 -8.43 11.80 15.20
N LEU A 202 -7.19 11.31 15.02
CA LEU A 202 -6.73 10.06 15.60
C LEU A 202 -6.70 10.10 17.14
N TYR A 203 -6.38 11.24 17.76
CA TYR A 203 -6.49 11.35 19.23
C TYR A 203 -7.93 11.14 19.72
N ILE A 204 -8.90 11.76 19.05
CA ILE A 204 -10.32 11.61 19.38
C ILE A 204 -10.76 10.17 19.13
N PHE A 205 -10.35 9.59 18.01
CA PHE A 205 -10.66 8.20 17.68
C PHE A 205 -10.12 7.22 18.73
N LEU A 206 -8.84 7.32 19.11
CA LEU A 206 -8.23 6.48 20.15
C LEU A 206 -8.91 6.66 21.51
N PHE A 207 -9.36 7.88 21.83
CA PHE A 207 -10.13 8.13 23.04
C PHE A 207 -11.47 7.39 23.06
N ILE A 208 -12.20 7.42 21.94
CA ILE A 208 -13.45 6.67 21.78
C ILE A 208 -13.20 5.17 21.91
N ILE A 209 -12.17 4.62 21.25
CA ILE A 209 -11.86 3.19 21.38
C ILE A 209 -11.49 2.84 22.82
N SER A 210 -10.67 3.66 23.49
CA SER A 210 -10.31 3.44 24.90
C SER A 210 -11.54 3.40 25.81
N PHE A 211 -12.53 4.27 25.55
CA PHE A 211 -13.80 4.25 26.27
C PHE A 211 -14.62 2.99 26.00
N LEU A 212 -14.70 2.54 24.74
CA LEU A 212 -15.46 1.34 24.34
C LEU A 212 -14.83 0.04 24.86
N THR A 213 -13.50 -0.04 24.92
CA THR A 213 -12.79 -1.24 25.38
C THR A 213 -12.54 -1.25 26.88
N GLY A 214 -12.68 -0.10 27.56
CA GLY A 214 -12.33 0.06 28.97
C GLY A 214 -10.81 0.02 29.24
N GLU A 215 -9.99 0.08 28.20
CA GLU A 215 -8.53 -0.04 28.25
C GLU A 215 -7.87 1.27 27.84
N ILE A 216 -6.89 1.73 28.60
CA ILE A 216 -6.18 2.98 28.28
C ILE A 216 -5.13 2.69 27.21
N GLN A 217 -5.35 3.19 25.99
CA GLN A 217 -4.44 3.01 24.86
C GLN A 217 -3.20 3.93 24.90
N LEU A 218 -2.52 4.00 26.05
CA LEU A 218 -1.45 4.95 26.32
C LEU A 218 -0.33 4.90 25.28
N LEU A 219 0.09 3.70 24.87
CA LEU A 219 1.15 3.53 23.87
C LEU A 219 0.76 4.11 22.50
N ALA A 220 -0.51 3.93 22.10
CA ALA A 220 -1.03 4.48 20.85
C ALA A 220 -1.05 6.01 20.89
N PHE A 221 -1.48 6.61 22.01
CA PHE A 221 -1.44 8.06 22.22
C PHE A 221 -0.02 8.62 22.12
N LEU A 222 0.95 7.98 22.77
CA LEU A 222 2.36 8.38 22.70
C LEU A 222 2.92 8.29 21.28
N LEU A 223 2.55 7.25 20.53
CA LEU A 223 2.99 7.08 19.14
C LEU A 223 2.45 8.19 18.23
N VAL A 224 1.14 8.49 18.31
CA VAL A 224 0.54 9.61 17.56
C VAL A 224 1.19 10.94 17.97
N GLY A 225 1.44 11.13 19.28
CA GLY A 225 2.20 12.24 19.86
C GLY A 225 3.57 12.43 19.22
N ALA A 226 4.37 11.37 19.21
CA ALA A 226 5.72 11.38 18.68
C ALA A 226 5.74 11.71 17.18
N ILE A 227 4.83 11.13 16.38
CA ILE A 227 4.72 11.43 14.95
C ILE A 227 4.34 12.89 14.73
N HIS A 228 3.37 13.39 15.48
CA HIS A 228 2.91 14.77 15.34
C HIS A 228 4.02 15.78 15.68
N ILE A 229 4.77 15.54 16.76
CA ILE A 229 5.94 16.37 17.12
C ILE A 229 7.02 16.27 16.04
N TYR A 230 7.33 15.06 15.58
CA TYR A 230 8.36 14.83 14.57
C TYR A 230 8.12 15.64 13.30
N ILE A 231 6.89 15.63 12.77
CA ILE A 231 6.55 16.39 11.55
C ILE A 231 6.84 17.88 11.75
N ASN A 232 6.43 18.47 12.87
CA ASN A 232 6.63 19.90 13.15
C ASN A 232 8.11 20.24 13.36
N VAL A 233 8.87 19.39 14.06
CA VAL A 233 10.32 19.58 14.26
C VAL A 233 11.08 19.52 12.93
N MET A 234 10.70 18.60 12.04
CA MET A 234 11.35 18.42 10.74
C MET A 234 11.09 19.56 9.75
N GLN A 235 10.16 20.47 10.04
CA GLN A 235 9.97 21.70 9.27
C GLN A 235 10.99 22.81 9.64
N LEU A 236 11.60 22.75 10.83
CA LEU A 236 12.53 23.78 11.30
C LEU A 236 13.75 24.03 10.38
N PRO A 237 14.40 23.02 9.77
CA PRO A 237 15.52 23.24 8.87
C PRO A 237 15.17 24.10 7.65
N MET A 238 13.92 24.04 7.18
CA MET A 238 13.46 24.88 6.06
C MET A 238 13.54 26.35 6.44
N VAL A 239 12.98 26.72 7.60
CA VAL A 239 12.99 28.09 8.11
C VAL A 239 14.42 28.61 8.27
N LYS A 240 15.30 27.81 8.88
CA LYS A 240 16.71 28.17 9.09
C LYS A 240 17.50 28.36 7.79
N ARG A 241 17.19 27.59 6.75
CA ARG A 241 17.89 27.68 5.45
C ARG A 241 17.42 28.89 4.64
N TYR A 242 16.13 29.20 4.70
CA TYR A 242 15.52 30.22 3.86
C TYR A 242 15.61 31.62 4.47
N PHE A 243 15.39 31.76 5.77
CA PHE A 243 15.33 33.04 6.49
C PHE A 243 16.60 33.28 7.33
N LYS A 244 17.78 33.27 6.69
CA LYS A 244 19.07 33.49 7.38
C LYS A 244 19.05 34.69 8.34
#